data_AF-A0A8C5E548-F1
#
_entry.id   AF-A0A8C5E548-F1
#
_cell.length_a   1.000
_cell.length_b   1.000
_cell.length_c   1.000
_cell.angle_alpha   90.00
_cell.angle_beta   90.00
_cell.angle_gamma   90.00
#
_symmetry.space_group_name_H-M   'P 1'
#
loop_
_entity.id
_entity.type
_entity.pdbx_description
1 polymer ?
#
loop_
_entity_poly.entity_id
_entity_poly.type
_entity_poly.pdbx_seq_one_letter_code
_entity_poly.pdbx_strand_id
1 'polypeptide(L)'
;MQSGKAPGIDGLPVDFYKAFWPEMGRDLLRVLRDSLRTGRLALSCRRAVLTLLPKKGDLQDIKNWRPVSLLCSDYKLLSKVLATRLRKVMESVIHVDQTYCVPGRLISDNVTLIRDILDLSRALGFDLGLISLDQEKAFDRVEHLYLWRTLEAMGFGSGFIAMIRVLYGDIESVLKINGGLGAPFKVERGIRQGCSMSGMLYSLSLEPFLHRLRAQLSGVSLPGCMTNFKMSVYADDLIILVTTQRDIDVLNKTVCAFKKISSAKVNWLKSEAVAVGNASTRTLCLPGGLTWRSGGLKYLGVYLGDETFIAQNWTGVLEAVEGRLKKWKWILPRMSYRG
;
A
#
# COMPACT_ATOMS: atom_id res chain seq x y z
N MET A 1 18.71 8.97 6.16
CA MET A 1 18.10 8.81 4.81
C MET A 1 19.05 8.05 3.90
N GLN A 2 18.56 7.29 2.93
CA GLN A 2 19.41 6.55 1.97
C GLN A 2 20.06 7.51 0.96
N SER A 3 21.32 7.25 0.62
CA SER A 3 22.10 7.97 -0.41
C SER A 3 21.76 7.49 -1.82
N GLY A 4 22.19 8.24 -2.84
CA GLY A 4 22.07 7.83 -4.25
C GLY A 4 20.62 7.85 -4.78
N LYS A 5 19.77 8.72 -4.21
CA LYS A 5 18.38 8.93 -4.66
C LYS A 5 18.26 10.26 -5.38
N ALA A 6 17.39 10.31 -6.39
CA ALA A 6 17.11 11.52 -7.13
C ALA A 6 16.56 12.64 -6.20
N PRO A 7 16.99 13.91 -6.40
CA PRO A 7 16.54 15.05 -5.63
C PRO A 7 15.13 15.51 -6.04
N GLY A 8 14.59 16.47 -5.30
CA GLY A 8 13.35 17.17 -5.66
C GLY A 8 13.60 18.27 -6.70
N ILE A 9 12.67 19.23 -6.75
CA ILE A 9 12.75 20.37 -7.68
C ILE A 9 13.92 21.32 -7.40
N ASP A 10 14.43 21.31 -6.16
CA ASP A 10 15.58 22.11 -5.72
C ASP A 10 16.94 21.55 -6.18
N GLY A 11 16.97 20.32 -6.71
CA GLY A 11 18.20 19.68 -7.12
C GLY A 11 19.10 19.22 -5.97
N LEU A 12 18.68 19.33 -4.70
CA LEU A 12 19.50 18.98 -3.53
C LEU A 12 19.32 17.51 -3.10
N PRO A 13 20.28 16.61 -3.40
CA PRO A 13 20.17 15.20 -3.03
C PRO A 13 20.44 14.99 -1.53
N VAL A 14 20.06 13.83 -1.00
CA VAL A 14 20.36 13.45 0.39
C VAL A 14 21.86 13.53 0.70
N ASP A 15 22.70 13.23 -0.28
CA ASP A 15 24.16 13.26 -0.16
C ASP A 15 24.71 14.67 0.13
N PHE A 16 24.08 15.71 -0.42
CA PHE A 16 24.40 17.10 -0.10
C PHE A 16 24.17 17.39 1.39
N TYR A 17 23.01 17.05 1.92
CA TYR A 17 22.70 17.24 3.35
C TYR A 17 23.61 16.46 4.28
N LYS A 18 24.07 15.28 3.86
CA LYS A 18 25.02 14.49 4.65
C LYS A 18 26.39 15.13 4.69
N ALA A 19 26.87 15.64 3.56
CA ALA A 19 28.18 16.27 3.44
C ALA A 19 28.25 17.59 4.23
N PHE A 20 27.21 18.42 4.13
CA PHE A 20 27.18 19.77 4.72
C PHE A 20 26.35 19.88 6.01
N TRP A 21 26.05 18.74 6.67
CA TRP A 21 25.23 18.73 7.88
C TRP A 21 25.79 19.62 9.01
N PRO A 22 27.11 19.62 9.30
CA PRO A 22 27.67 20.47 10.35
C PRO A 22 27.41 21.97 10.13
N GLU A 23 27.41 22.42 8.88
CA GLU A 23 27.25 23.81 8.50
C GLU A 23 25.77 24.21 8.41
N MET A 24 24.93 23.40 7.74
CA MET A 24 23.56 23.79 7.40
C MET A 24 22.47 23.23 8.32
N GLY A 25 22.79 22.23 9.15
CA GLY A 25 21.78 21.47 9.91
C GLY A 25 20.95 22.34 10.87
N ARG A 26 21.58 23.37 11.47
CA ARG A 26 20.89 24.34 12.33
C ARG A 26 19.89 25.20 11.55
N ASP A 27 20.24 25.60 10.34
CA ASP A 27 19.41 26.44 9.49
C ASP A 27 18.22 25.68 8.95
N LEU A 28 18.45 24.44 8.50
CA LEU A 28 17.38 23.55 8.09
C LEU A 28 16.38 23.32 9.23
N LEU A 29 16.87 23.11 10.46
CA LEU A 29 16.00 22.97 11.62
C LEU A 29 15.17 24.23 11.89
N ARG A 30 15.74 25.43 11.72
CA ARG A 30 15.00 26.70 11.84
C ARG A 30 13.90 26.79 10.79
N VAL A 31 14.20 26.47 9.53
CA VAL A 31 13.22 26.46 8.43
C VAL A 31 12.08 25.47 8.68
N LEU A 32 12.40 24.25 9.15
CA LEU A 32 11.38 23.24 9.45
C LEU A 32 10.50 23.65 10.64
N ARG A 33 11.07 24.23 11.70
CA ARG A 33 10.29 24.75 12.83
C ARG A 33 9.37 25.88 12.40
N ASP A 34 9.86 26.80 11.58
CA ASP A 34 9.04 27.89 11.07
C ASP A 34 7.90 27.37 10.18
N SER A 35 8.18 26.36 9.36
CA SER A 35 7.15 25.71 8.54
C SER A 35 6.06 25.07 9.39
N LEU A 36 6.43 24.40 10.49
CA LEU A 36 5.47 23.82 11.43
C LEU A 36 4.67 24.88 12.19
N ARG A 37 5.30 26.01 12.56
CA ARG A 37 4.65 27.13 13.26
C ARG A 37 3.66 27.87 12.36
N THR A 38 4.03 28.12 11.11
CA THR A 38 3.20 28.86 10.13
C THR A 38 2.20 27.95 9.41
N GLY A 39 2.35 26.63 9.55
CA GLY A 39 1.50 25.64 8.90
C GLY A 39 1.79 25.44 7.41
N ARG A 40 2.92 25.94 6.89
CA ARG A 40 3.25 25.93 5.45
C ARG A 40 4.71 25.58 5.23
N LEU A 41 4.96 24.66 4.31
CA LEU A 41 6.32 24.38 3.83
C LEU A 41 6.80 25.45 2.85
N ALA A 42 8.12 25.57 2.74
CA ALA A 42 8.76 26.29 1.64
C ALA A 42 8.22 25.83 0.27
N LEU A 43 8.14 26.75 -0.69
CA LEU A 43 7.51 26.49 -1.99
C LEU A 43 8.14 25.29 -2.73
N SER A 44 9.47 25.13 -2.67
CA SER A 44 10.17 23.97 -3.24
C SER A 44 9.66 22.65 -2.66
N CYS A 45 9.48 22.58 -1.34
CA CYS A 45 8.98 21.40 -0.63
C CYS A 45 7.47 21.13 -0.85
N ARG A 46 6.72 22.14 -1.30
CA ARG A 46 5.31 21.99 -1.69
C ARG A 46 5.15 21.42 -3.09
N ARG A 47 6.18 21.49 -3.94
CA ARG A 47 6.17 20.98 -5.33
C ARG A 47 6.81 19.60 -5.44
N ALA A 48 6.05 18.64 -5.95
CA ALA A 48 6.57 17.34 -6.36
C ALA A 48 6.85 17.33 -7.86
N VAL A 49 8.03 16.86 -8.28
CA VAL A 49 8.30 16.65 -9.71
C VAL A 49 7.82 15.25 -10.09
N LEU A 50 6.80 15.17 -10.94
CA LEU A 50 6.26 13.94 -11.46
C LEU A 50 7.02 13.51 -12.71
N THR A 51 7.59 12.31 -12.68
CA THR A 51 8.21 11.67 -13.83
C THR A 51 7.55 10.31 -14.09
N LEU A 52 7.57 9.85 -15.33
CA LEU A 52 6.98 8.58 -15.74
C LEU A 52 8.10 7.56 -15.96
N LEU A 53 8.00 6.41 -15.28
CA LEU A 53 8.86 5.26 -15.54
C LEU A 53 8.13 4.24 -16.41
N PRO A 54 8.78 3.66 -17.44
CA PRO A 54 8.15 2.66 -18.28
C PRO A 54 7.88 1.37 -17.48
N LYS A 55 6.69 0.79 -17.64
CA LYS A 55 6.38 -0.59 -17.25
C LYS A 55 6.56 -1.51 -18.48
N LYS A 56 6.27 -2.79 -18.31
CA LYS A 56 6.14 -3.73 -19.44
C LYS A 56 4.89 -3.41 -20.26
N GLY A 57 4.90 -3.73 -21.55
CA GLY A 57 3.78 -3.55 -22.47
C GLY A 57 4.04 -2.47 -23.52
N ASP A 58 2.98 -2.08 -24.23
CA ASP A 58 3.03 -1.00 -25.22
C ASP A 58 3.19 0.35 -24.54
N LEU A 59 4.30 1.04 -24.82
CA LEU A 59 4.61 2.35 -24.24
C LEU A 59 3.80 3.50 -24.86
N GLN A 60 3.01 3.25 -25.90
CA GLN A 60 2.02 4.22 -26.39
C GLN A 60 0.79 4.31 -25.47
N ASP A 61 0.51 3.28 -24.65
CA ASP A 61 -0.55 3.35 -23.64
C ASP A 61 -0.02 3.95 -22.33
N ILE A 62 -0.60 5.09 -21.92
CA ILE A 62 -0.26 5.79 -20.67
C ILE A 62 -0.43 4.90 -19.43
N LYS A 63 -1.29 3.86 -19.47
CA LYS A 63 -1.48 2.89 -18.36
C LYS A 63 -0.21 2.06 -18.10
N ASN A 64 0.61 1.87 -19.13
CA ASN A 64 1.90 1.17 -19.05
C ASN A 64 3.03 2.08 -18.56
N TRP A 65 2.71 3.29 -18.08
CA TRP A 65 3.66 4.15 -17.37
C TRP A 65 3.36 4.16 -15.87
N ARG A 66 4.41 4.31 -15.06
CA ARG A 66 4.32 4.46 -13.61
C ARG A 66 4.69 5.90 -13.24
N PRO A 67 3.77 6.70 -12.70
CA PRO A 67 4.13 8.00 -12.16
C PRO A 67 4.97 7.83 -10.90
N VAL A 68 6.02 8.63 -10.78
CA VAL A 68 6.89 8.72 -9.61
C VAL A 68 7.03 10.19 -9.23
N SER A 69 6.73 10.48 -7.98
CA SER A 69 6.90 11.82 -7.39
C SER A 69 8.30 11.96 -6.79
N LEU A 70 9.08 12.92 -7.30
CA LEU A 70 10.33 13.34 -6.71
C LEU A 70 10.06 14.49 -5.74
N LEU A 71 10.23 14.20 -4.46
CA LEU A 71 10.04 15.15 -3.36
C LEU A 71 11.39 15.67 -2.86
N CYS A 72 11.44 16.92 -2.41
CA CYS A 72 12.62 17.53 -1.79
C CYS A 72 13.12 16.73 -0.59
N SER A 73 14.43 16.77 -0.38
CA SER A 73 15.09 16.05 0.72
C SER A 73 14.68 16.61 2.10
N ASP A 74 14.43 17.92 2.21
CA ASP A 74 13.93 18.59 3.43
C ASP A 74 12.56 18.07 3.84
N TYR A 75 11.64 18.00 2.88
CA TYR A 75 10.33 17.39 3.06
C TYR A 75 10.46 15.93 3.53
N LYS A 76 11.35 15.16 2.88
CA LYS A 76 11.58 13.76 3.22
C LYS A 76 12.12 13.64 4.66
N LEU A 77 12.99 14.54 5.10
CA LEU A 77 13.51 14.58 6.47
C LEU A 77 12.39 14.83 7.47
N LEU A 78 11.58 15.87 7.28
CA LEU A 78 10.45 16.17 8.17
C LEU A 78 9.44 15.02 8.22
N SER A 79 9.07 14.49 7.05
CA SER A 79 8.18 13.32 6.98
C SER A 79 8.77 12.13 7.72
N LYS A 80 10.10 11.92 7.66
CA LYS A 80 10.75 10.79 8.33
C LYS A 80 10.74 10.93 9.85
N VAL A 81 10.91 12.15 10.37
CA VAL A 81 10.78 12.43 11.80
C VAL A 81 9.37 12.11 12.28
N LEU A 82 8.35 12.61 11.58
CA LEU A 82 6.95 12.35 11.91
C LEU A 82 6.58 10.87 11.76
N ALA A 83 7.06 10.21 10.70
CA ALA A 83 6.92 8.77 10.48
C ALA A 83 7.50 7.97 11.65
N THR A 84 8.67 8.37 12.16
CA THR A 84 9.33 7.67 13.26
C THR A 84 8.55 7.80 14.57
N ARG A 85 7.86 8.93 14.78
CA ARG A 85 6.95 9.11 15.92
C ARG A 85 5.68 8.28 15.75
N LEU A 86 5.05 8.36 14.58
CA LEU A 86 3.84 7.60 14.26
C LEU A 86 4.06 6.09 14.39
N ARG A 87 5.22 5.61 13.95
CA ARG A 87 5.63 4.21 14.02
C ARG A 87 5.46 3.61 15.42
N LYS A 88 5.69 4.38 16.48
CA LYS A 88 5.63 3.91 17.88
C LYS A 88 4.22 3.56 18.34
N VAL A 89 3.19 4.07 17.68
CA VAL A 89 1.78 3.88 18.06
C VAL A 89 0.98 3.11 17.02
N MET A 90 1.59 2.72 15.89
CA MET A 90 0.88 2.01 14.83
C MET A 90 0.26 0.70 15.31
N GLU A 91 0.98 -0.07 16.14
CA GLU A 91 0.50 -1.35 16.65
C GLU A 91 -0.69 -1.22 17.61
N SER A 92 -0.84 -0.08 18.32
CA SER A 92 -1.94 0.14 19.25
C SER A 92 -3.23 0.58 18.58
N VAL A 93 -3.17 1.09 17.34
CA VAL A 93 -4.34 1.62 16.62
C VAL A 93 -4.74 0.77 15.41
N ILE A 94 -3.81 -0.01 14.83
CA ILE A 94 -4.08 -0.90 13.70
C ILE A 94 -4.23 -2.33 14.20
N HIS A 95 -5.34 -2.97 13.85
CA HIS A 95 -5.61 -4.35 14.21
C HIS A 95 -4.68 -5.35 13.50
N VAL A 96 -4.51 -6.55 14.07
CA VAL A 96 -3.51 -7.55 13.66
C VAL A 96 -3.70 -8.10 12.24
N ASP A 97 -4.92 -8.04 11.69
CA ASP A 97 -5.25 -8.47 10.33
C ASP A 97 -4.66 -7.55 9.24
N GLN A 98 -4.28 -6.32 9.59
CA GLN A 98 -3.60 -5.39 8.70
C GLN A 98 -2.12 -5.30 9.03
N THR A 99 -1.27 -5.80 8.14
CA THR A 99 0.18 -5.89 8.36
C THR A 99 0.96 -4.78 7.67
N TYR A 100 0.35 -4.09 6.70
CA TYR A 100 1.05 -3.08 5.89
C TYR A 100 1.49 -1.86 6.71
N CYS A 101 2.79 -1.56 6.61
CA CYS A 101 3.43 -0.44 7.29
C CYS A 101 3.25 -0.41 8.82
N VAL A 102 2.98 -1.57 9.43
CA VAL A 102 3.00 -1.73 10.88
C VAL A 102 4.31 -2.41 11.29
N PRO A 103 5.04 -1.89 12.29
CA PRO A 103 6.27 -2.53 12.76
C PRO A 103 6.02 -3.95 13.24
N GLY A 104 7.04 -4.81 13.12
CA GLY A 104 6.97 -6.20 13.59
C GLY A 104 6.13 -7.14 12.72
N ARG A 105 5.28 -6.63 11.83
CA ARG A 105 4.43 -7.43 10.94
C ARG A 105 5.08 -7.64 9.58
N LEU A 106 5.01 -8.87 9.07
CA LEU A 106 5.64 -9.26 7.81
C LEU A 106 4.58 -9.57 6.75
N ILE A 107 4.94 -9.32 5.48
CA ILE A 107 4.09 -9.70 4.34
C ILE A 107 3.87 -11.21 4.26
N SER A 108 4.83 -12.00 4.76
CA SER A 108 4.74 -13.46 4.84
C SER A 108 3.65 -13.94 5.79
N ASP A 109 3.29 -13.14 6.80
CA ASP A 109 2.28 -13.51 7.79
C ASP A 109 0.90 -13.60 7.11
N ASN A 110 0.60 -12.68 6.20
CA ASN A 110 -0.62 -12.69 5.39
C ASN A 110 -0.70 -13.91 4.47
N VAL A 111 0.41 -14.19 3.75
CA VAL A 111 0.47 -15.32 2.82
C VAL A 111 0.31 -16.65 3.58
N THR A 112 0.99 -16.77 4.72
CA THR A 112 0.93 -17.96 5.60
C THR A 112 -0.48 -18.14 6.13
N LEU A 113 -1.11 -17.09 6.65
CA LEU A 113 -2.48 -17.13 7.16
C LEU A 113 -3.46 -17.67 6.10
N ILE A 114 -3.42 -17.14 4.89
CA ILE A 114 -4.33 -17.57 3.82
C ILE A 114 -4.02 -19.01 3.40
N ARG A 115 -2.74 -19.38 3.25
CA ARG A 115 -2.34 -20.75 2.92
C ARG A 115 -2.87 -21.75 3.97
N ASP A 116 -2.65 -21.46 5.24
CA ASP A 116 -3.01 -22.37 6.33
C ASP A 116 -4.54 -22.54 6.43
N ILE A 117 -5.32 -21.47 6.18
CA ILE A 117 -6.79 -21.55 6.12
C ILE A 117 -7.26 -22.43 4.95
N LEU A 118 -6.62 -22.30 3.78
CA LEU A 118 -6.94 -23.15 2.61
C LEU A 118 -6.63 -24.62 2.89
N ASP A 119 -5.48 -24.91 3.50
CA ASP A 119 -5.06 -26.26 3.84
C ASP A 119 -5.98 -26.88 4.92
N LEU A 120 -6.35 -26.11 5.94
CA LEU A 120 -7.30 -26.54 6.97
C LEU A 120 -8.70 -26.80 6.42
N SER A 121 -9.18 -25.96 5.50
CA SER A 121 -10.46 -26.20 4.82
C SER A 121 -10.46 -27.51 4.05
N ARG A 122 -9.37 -27.83 3.35
CA ARG A 122 -9.21 -29.11 2.65
C ARG A 122 -9.13 -30.29 3.62
N ALA A 123 -8.39 -30.15 4.71
CA ALA A 123 -8.20 -31.22 5.69
C ALA A 123 -9.45 -31.52 6.53
N LEU A 124 -10.21 -30.49 6.92
CA LEU A 124 -11.39 -30.59 7.77
C LEU A 124 -12.71 -30.62 7.00
N GLY A 125 -12.69 -30.35 5.69
CA GLY A 125 -13.85 -30.44 4.81
C GLY A 125 -14.90 -29.35 5.01
N PHE A 126 -14.52 -28.16 5.48
CA PHE A 126 -15.44 -27.02 5.59
C PHE A 126 -15.33 -26.07 4.39
N ASP A 127 -16.47 -25.50 4.01
CA ASP A 127 -16.58 -24.58 2.88
C ASP A 127 -16.22 -23.14 3.30
N LEU A 128 -15.47 -22.43 2.46
CA LEU A 128 -15.26 -20.99 2.59
C LEU A 128 -15.14 -20.28 1.24
N GLY A 129 -15.33 -18.96 1.25
CA GLY A 129 -15.08 -18.08 0.13
C GLY A 129 -13.99 -17.07 0.47
N LEU A 130 -13.10 -16.82 -0.49
CA LEU A 130 -12.10 -15.76 -0.43
C LEU A 130 -12.47 -14.72 -1.46
N ILE A 131 -12.73 -13.49 -1.02
CA ILE A 131 -12.96 -12.34 -1.91
C ILE A 131 -11.73 -11.44 -1.81
N SER A 132 -10.97 -11.38 -2.90
CA SER A 132 -9.84 -10.45 -3.08
C SER A 132 -10.34 -9.16 -3.72
N LEU A 133 -10.24 -8.04 -3.00
CA LEU A 133 -10.66 -6.72 -3.50
C LEU A 133 -9.49 -5.96 -4.12
N ASP A 134 -9.68 -5.47 -5.34
CA ASP A 134 -8.77 -4.52 -6.00
C ASP A 134 -9.27 -3.08 -5.75
N GLN A 135 -8.48 -2.24 -5.08
CA GLN A 135 -8.81 -0.83 -4.90
C GLN A 135 -8.30 0.03 -6.07
N GLU A 136 -9.19 0.80 -6.69
CA GLU A 136 -8.85 1.64 -7.84
C GLU A 136 -7.98 2.84 -7.40
N LYS A 137 -6.68 2.84 -7.71
CA LYS A 137 -5.77 3.95 -7.39
C LYS A 137 -5.80 4.31 -5.90
N ALA A 138 -5.66 3.30 -5.04
CA ALA A 138 -5.88 3.40 -3.60
C ALA A 138 -5.24 4.63 -2.93
N PHE A 139 -3.93 4.84 -3.15
CA PHE A 139 -3.20 5.99 -2.58
C PHE A 139 -3.69 7.34 -3.10
N ASP A 140 -4.04 7.43 -4.39
CA ASP A 140 -4.42 8.69 -5.04
C ASP A 140 -5.87 9.12 -4.70
N ARG A 141 -6.69 8.19 -4.21
CA ARG A 141 -8.10 8.44 -3.87
C ARG A 141 -8.32 8.92 -2.44
N VAL A 142 -7.35 8.78 -1.55
CA VAL A 142 -7.51 9.16 -0.14
C VAL A 142 -7.79 10.66 -0.04
N GLU A 143 -8.99 11.00 0.41
CA GLU A 143 -9.39 12.38 0.65
C GLU A 143 -8.79 12.89 1.97
N HIS A 144 -8.24 14.11 1.97
CA HIS A 144 -7.47 14.63 3.08
C HIS A 144 -8.33 14.95 4.29
N LEU A 145 -9.51 15.56 4.11
CA LEU A 145 -10.44 15.86 5.19
C LEU A 145 -10.87 14.60 5.93
N TYR A 146 -11.24 13.54 5.22
CA TYR A 146 -11.54 12.21 5.76
C TYR A 146 -10.36 11.66 6.57
N LEU A 147 -9.13 11.77 6.05
CA LEU A 147 -7.94 11.34 6.78
C LEU A 147 -7.78 12.11 8.09
N TRP A 148 -7.96 13.44 8.09
CA TRP A 148 -7.86 14.25 9.31
C TRP A 148 -8.91 13.86 10.35
N ARG A 149 -10.17 13.68 9.92
CA ARG A 149 -11.26 13.22 10.79
C ARG A 149 -11.01 11.83 11.36
N THR A 150 -10.42 10.95 10.56
CA THR A 150 -10.05 9.59 11.00
C THR A 150 -8.99 9.64 12.08
N LEU A 151 -7.94 10.45 11.90
CA LEU A 151 -6.91 10.63 12.93
C LEU A 151 -7.47 11.27 14.21
N GLU A 152 -8.36 12.26 14.10
CA GLU A 152 -9.06 12.85 15.24
C GLU A 152 -9.86 11.79 16.01
N ALA A 153 -10.65 10.97 15.31
CA ALA A 153 -11.47 9.92 15.90
C ALA A 153 -10.64 8.80 16.57
N MET A 154 -9.43 8.54 16.06
CA MET A 154 -8.48 7.60 16.67
C MET A 154 -7.75 8.18 17.90
N GLY A 155 -7.99 9.45 18.24
CA GLY A 155 -7.40 10.09 19.42
C GLY A 155 -6.00 10.69 19.18
N PHE A 156 -5.58 10.88 17.93
CA PHE A 156 -4.32 11.60 17.66
C PHE A 156 -4.46 13.07 18.09
N GLY A 157 -3.48 13.56 18.86
CA GLY A 157 -3.49 14.95 19.33
C GLY A 157 -3.49 15.98 18.20
N SER A 158 -4.25 17.05 18.37
CA SER A 158 -4.42 18.12 17.37
C SER A 158 -3.10 18.72 16.88
N GLY A 159 -2.11 18.87 17.77
CA GLY A 159 -0.77 19.33 17.40
C GLY A 159 -0.04 18.37 16.46
N PHE A 160 -0.18 17.05 16.66
CA PHE A 160 0.42 16.07 15.75
C PHE A 160 -0.27 16.05 14.40
N ILE A 161 -1.61 16.10 14.38
CA ILE A 161 -2.40 16.22 13.16
C ILE A 161 -2.01 17.49 12.40
N ALA A 162 -1.86 18.63 13.08
CA ALA A 162 -1.43 19.88 12.46
C ALA A 162 -0.05 19.75 11.78
N MET A 163 0.92 19.09 12.44
CA MET A 163 2.23 18.82 11.83
C MET A 163 2.12 17.96 10.56
N ILE A 164 1.21 16.98 10.53
CA ILE A 164 0.96 16.18 9.31
C ILE A 164 0.32 17.04 8.23
N ARG A 165 -0.67 17.87 8.56
CA ARG A 165 -1.36 18.75 7.60
C ARG A 165 -0.40 19.69 6.87
N VAL A 166 0.68 20.14 7.53
CA VAL A 166 1.74 20.93 6.88
C VAL A 166 2.34 20.22 5.66
N LEU A 167 2.44 18.89 5.66
CA LEU A 167 2.97 18.10 4.54
C LEU A 167 2.03 18.05 3.32
N TYR A 168 0.76 18.43 3.49
CA TYR A 168 -0.30 18.37 2.48
C TYR A 168 -0.93 19.74 2.20
N GLY A 169 -0.48 20.80 2.88
CA GLY A 169 -1.01 22.15 2.71
C GLY A 169 -0.48 22.83 1.43
N ASP A 170 -1.40 23.30 0.58
CA ASP A 170 -1.14 24.03 -0.67
C ASP A 170 -0.04 23.36 -1.52
N ILE A 171 -0.21 22.06 -1.72
CA ILE A 171 0.73 21.23 -2.45
C ILE A 171 0.44 21.21 -3.95
N GLU A 172 1.52 21.19 -4.73
CA GLU A 172 1.48 21.17 -6.19
C GLU A 172 2.31 20.01 -6.72
N SER A 173 1.98 19.58 -7.94
CA SER A 173 2.82 18.69 -8.73
C SER A 173 3.20 19.36 -10.04
N VAL A 174 4.38 19.03 -10.55
CA VAL A 174 4.93 19.55 -11.80
C VAL A 174 5.34 18.37 -12.66
N LEU A 175 4.82 18.29 -13.89
CA LEU A 175 5.16 17.20 -14.80
C LEU A 175 6.53 17.42 -15.44
N LYS A 176 7.40 16.41 -15.43
CA LYS A 176 8.69 16.42 -16.11
C LYS A 176 8.62 15.61 -17.40
N ILE A 177 8.75 16.28 -18.54
CA ILE A 177 8.72 15.68 -19.88
C ILE A 177 10.00 16.07 -20.61
N ASN A 178 10.73 15.09 -21.15
CA ASN A 178 11.92 15.31 -21.99
C ASN A 178 12.95 16.28 -21.37
N GLY A 179 13.12 16.24 -20.04
CA GLY A 179 14.03 17.12 -19.31
C GLY A 179 13.42 18.47 -18.89
N GLY A 180 12.35 18.93 -19.53
CA GLY A 180 11.61 20.14 -19.18
C GLY A 180 10.60 19.93 -18.05
N LEU A 181 10.28 21.01 -17.34
CA LEU A 181 9.21 21.06 -16.34
C LEU A 181 8.01 21.81 -16.91
N GLY A 182 6.81 21.22 -16.78
CA GLY A 182 5.55 21.85 -17.17
C GLY A 182 5.03 22.84 -16.13
N ALA A 183 3.80 23.31 -16.33
CA ALA A 183 3.12 24.16 -15.35
C ALA A 183 2.76 23.36 -14.09
N PRO A 184 2.84 23.98 -12.89
CA PRO A 184 2.38 23.36 -11.65
C PRO A 184 0.86 23.21 -11.66
N PHE A 185 0.37 22.11 -11.08
CA PHE A 185 -1.05 21.89 -10.83
C PHE A 185 -1.28 21.45 -9.38
N LYS A 186 -2.41 21.87 -8.80
CA LYS A 186 -2.75 21.59 -7.41
C LYS A 186 -3.11 20.13 -7.19
N VAL A 187 -2.71 19.60 -6.03
CA VAL A 187 -3.08 18.24 -5.59
C VAL A 187 -4.09 18.34 -4.47
N GLU A 188 -5.34 18.02 -4.76
CA GLU A 188 -6.45 18.16 -3.81
C GLU A 188 -6.71 16.90 -2.98
N ARG A 189 -6.23 15.74 -3.46
CA ARG A 189 -6.39 14.46 -2.78
C ARG A 189 -5.22 13.54 -3.04
N GLY A 190 -5.15 12.48 -2.25
CA GLY A 190 -4.19 11.41 -2.37
C GLY A 190 -3.00 11.59 -1.43
N ILE A 191 -2.37 10.47 -1.12
CA ILE A 191 -1.19 10.40 -0.28
C ILE A 191 0.05 10.34 -1.19
N ARG A 192 1.04 11.21 -0.93
CA ARG A 192 2.25 11.34 -1.76
C ARG A 192 3.08 10.04 -1.80
N GLN A 193 3.27 9.46 -2.97
CA GLN A 193 4.21 8.35 -3.12
C GLN A 193 5.65 8.82 -2.87
N GLY A 194 6.46 7.98 -2.23
CA GLY A 194 7.85 8.31 -1.87
C GLY A 194 8.01 9.12 -0.56
N CYS A 195 6.91 9.52 0.08
CA CYS A 195 6.93 10.03 1.45
C CYS A 195 6.97 8.88 2.46
N SER A 196 7.75 9.05 3.53
CA SER A 196 7.99 7.99 4.51
C SER A 196 6.81 7.71 5.44
N MET A 197 5.84 8.63 5.53
CA MET A 197 4.60 8.45 6.31
C MET A 197 3.47 7.83 5.51
N SER A 198 3.54 7.88 4.19
CA SER A 198 2.40 7.63 3.31
C SER A 198 1.76 6.27 3.51
N GLY A 199 2.57 5.23 3.67
CA GLY A 199 2.05 3.89 3.91
C GLY A 199 1.29 3.78 5.23
N MET A 200 1.81 4.37 6.32
CA MET A 200 1.13 4.38 7.62
C MET A 200 -0.17 5.20 7.58
N LEU A 201 -0.17 6.36 6.92
CA LEU A 201 -1.38 7.16 6.73
C LEU A 201 -2.44 6.43 5.91
N TYR A 202 -2.02 5.65 4.92
CA TYR A 202 -2.94 4.80 4.16
C TYR A 202 -3.56 3.72 5.05
N SER A 203 -2.76 2.98 5.82
CA SER A 203 -3.27 1.96 6.76
C SER A 203 -4.28 2.57 7.74
N LEU A 204 -3.98 3.74 8.31
CA LEU A 204 -4.89 4.47 9.20
C LEU A 204 -6.19 4.89 8.49
N SER A 205 -6.09 5.35 7.24
CA SER A 205 -7.28 5.74 6.47
C SER A 205 -8.21 4.56 6.16
N LEU A 206 -7.64 3.36 6.03
CA LEU A 206 -8.37 2.13 5.71
C LEU A 206 -8.95 1.46 6.97
N GLU A 207 -8.36 1.67 8.13
CA GLU A 207 -8.75 1.01 9.38
C GLU A 207 -10.25 1.15 9.75
N PRO A 208 -10.94 2.30 9.57
CA PRO A 208 -12.38 2.39 9.85
C PRO A 208 -13.23 1.43 9.00
N PHE A 209 -12.83 1.19 7.75
CA PHE A 209 -13.47 0.21 6.87
C PHE A 209 -13.28 -1.21 7.41
N LEU A 210 -12.05 -1.56 7.77
CA LEU A 210 -11.69 -2.87 8.31
C LEU A 210 -12.38 -3.13 9.65
N HIS A 211 -12.42 -2.13 10.53
CA HIS A 211 -13.09 -2.20 11.82
C HIS A 211 -14.57 -2.53 11.68
N ARG A 212 -15.27 -1.86 10.75
CA ARG A 212 -16.69 -2.12 10.48
C ARG A 212 -16.93 -3.52 9.92
N LEU A 213 -16.08 -3.98 9.01
CA LEU A 213 -16.13 -5.35 8.50
C LEU A 213 -15.90 -6.36 9.62
N ARG A 214 -14.88 -6.15 10.47
CA ARG A 214 -14.60 -7.03 11.61
C ARG A 214 -15.77 -7.12 12.59
N ALA A 215 -16.49 -6.03 12.82
CA ALA A 215 -17.64 -6.03 13.72
C ALA A 215 -18.86 -6.79 13.17
N GLN A 216 -19.01 -6.86 11.83
CA GLN A 216 -20.25 -7.34 11.19
C GLN A 216 -20.11 -8.67 10.45
N LEU A 217 -18.89 -9.03 10.02
CA LEU A 217 -18.61 -10.30 9.37
C LEU A 217 -18.56 -11.43 10.39
N SER A 218 -19.11 -12.58 10.02
CA SER A 218 -18.99 -13.82 10.78
C SER A 218 -17.57 -14.39 10.62
N GLY A 219 -17.10 -14.44 9.37
CA GLY A 219 -15.80 -15.00 9.00
C GLY A 219 -15.79 -16.52 9.03
N VAL A 220 -14.59 -17.07 9.18
CA VAL A 220 -14.32 -18.51 9.31
C VAL A 220 -13.97 -18.82 10.76
N SER A 221 -14.72 -19.75 11.35
CA SER A 221 -14.41 -20.32 12.65
C SER A 221 -13.66 -21.63 12.45
N LEU A 222 -12.46 -21.75 13.03
CA LEU A 222 -11.72 -23.01 13.02
C LEU A 222 -12.07 -23.83 14.25
N PRO A 223 -12.23 -25.16 14.14
CA PRO A 223 -12.45 -26.04 15.28
C PRO A 223 -11.33 -25.87 16.32
N GLY A 224 -11.70 -25.71 17.59
CA GLY A 224 -10.75 -25.51 18.70
C GLY A 224 -10.16 -24.09 18.80
N CYS A 225 -10.52 -23.17 17.91
CA CYS A 225 -10.10 -21.78 17.98
C CYS A 225 -11.27 -20.90 18.44
N MET A 226 -11.04 -20.03 19.43
CA MET A 226 -12.05 -19.10 19.94
C MET A 226 -12.20 -17.86 19.04
N THR A 227 -11.26 -17.62 18.12
CA THR A 227 -11.22 -16.44 17.28
C THR A 227 -11.61 -16.77 15.84
N ASN A 228 -12.56 -16.01 15.31
CA ASN A 228 -12.95 -16.10 13.90
C ASN A 228 -11.97 -15.31 13.03
N PHE A 229 -11.50 -15.94 11.95
CA PHE A 229 -10.68 -15.30 10.94
C PHE A 229 -11.58 -14.63 9.90
N LYS A 230 -11.42 -13.32 9.69
CA LYS A 230 -12.34 -12.53 8.86
C LYS A 230 -11.68 -11.96 7.61
N MET A 231 -10.41 -11.57 7.71
CA MET A 231 -9.69 -10.95 6.60
C MET A 231 -8.18 -11.01 6.80
N SER A 232 -7.45 -10.80 5.70
CA SER A 232 -6.01 -10.56 5.65
C SER A 232 -5.76 -9.35 4.77
N VAL A 233 -5.09 -8.33 5.30
CA VAL A 233 -4.94 -7.03 4.63
C VAL A 233 -3.48 -6.62 4.54
N TYR A 234 -3.06 -6.29 3.32
CA TYR A 234 -1.77 -5.69 3.05
C TYR A 234 -1.94 -4.54 2.05
N ALA A 235 -1.98 -3.31 2.57
CA ALA A 235 -2.27 -2.11 1.78
C ALA A 235 -3.61 -2.24 1.04
N ASP A 236 -3.59 -2.09 -0.28
CA ASP A 236 -4.72 -2.20 -1.17
C ASP A 236 -5.08 -3.65 -1.55
N ASP A 237 -4.25 -4.63 -1.20
CA ASP A 237 -4.53 -6.06 -1.36
C ASP A 237 -5.31 -6.59 -0.14
N LEU A 238 -6.64 -6.67 -0.26
CA LEU A 238 -7.54 -7.13 0.80
C LEU A 238 -8.13 -8.48 0.45
N ILE A 239 -7.93 -9.48 1.30
CA ILE A 239 -8.66 -10.75 1.23
C ILE A 239 -9.68 -10.81 2.36
N ILE A 240 -10.92 -11.07 2.00
CA ILE A 240 -12.04 -11.18 2.94
C ILE A 240 -12.55 -12.61 2.91
N LEU A 241 -12.66 -13.21 4.08
CA LEU A 241 -13.14 -14.57 4.29
C LEU A 241 -14.63 -14.53 4.56
N VAL A 242 -15.40 -15.23 3.73
CA VAL A 242 -16.87 -15.27 3.81
C VAL A 242 -17.35 -16.71 3.85
N THR A 243 -18.40 -16.97 4.63
CA THR A 243 -19.02 -18.31 4.73
C THR A 243 -20.51 -18.28 4.41
N THR A 244 -21.14 -17.09 4.49
CA THR A 244 -22.60 -16.95 4.31
C THR A 244 -22.95 -15.80 3.35
N GLN A 245 -24.17 -15.82 2.79
CA GLN A 245 -24.69 -14.70 1.99
C GLN A 245 -24.71 -13.39 2.79
N ARG A 246 -24.99 -13.48 4.10
CA ARG A 246 -24.97 -12.33 5.01
C ARG A 246 -23.61 -11.65 5.03
N ASP A 247 -22.51 -12.40 5.03
CA ASP A 247 -21.16 -11.82 5.01
C ASP A 247 -20.92 -11.02 3.72
N ILE A 248 -21.39 -11.53 2.58
CA ILE A 248 -21.28 -10.85 1.28
C ILE A 248 -22.14 -9.58 1.24
N ASP A 249 -23.35 -9.62 1.79
CA ASP A 249 -24.23 -8.47 1.86
C ASP A 249 -23.64 -7.38 2.78
N VAL A 250 -23.05 -7.78 3.90
CA VAL A 250 -22.31 -6.90 4.82
C VAL A 250 -21.12 -6.27 4.11
N LEU A 251 -20.35 -7.07 3.36
CA LEU A 251 -19.23 -6.58 2.57
C LEU A 251 -19.68 -5.51 1.58
N ASN A 252 -20.68 -5.81 0.76
CA ASN A 252 -21.17 -4.89 -0.27
C ASN A 252 -21.71 -3.59 0.35
N LYS A 253 -22.52 -3.69 1.41
CA LYS A 253 -23.03 -2.52 2.16
C LYS A 253 -21.90 -1.67 2.71
N THR A 254 -20.88 -2.30 3.27
CA THR A 254 -19.73 -1.61 3.88
C THR A 254 -18.86 -0.93 2.83
N VAL A 255 -18.62 -1.58 1.68
CA VAL A 255 -17.93 -0.96 0.53
C VAL A 255 -18.70 0.25 0.00
N CYS A 256 -20.02 0.14 -0.15
CA CYS A 256 -20.87 1.24 -0.59
C CYS A 256 -20.85 2.43 0.38
N ALA A 257 -20.91 2.16 1.69
CA ALA A 257 -20.83 3.19 2.72
C ALA A 257 -19.45 3.85 2.74
N PHE A 258 -18.38 3.05 2.69
CA PHE A 258 -17.01 3.53 2.70
C PHE A 258 -16.68 4.41 1.50
N LYS A 259 -17.17 4.03 0.30
CA LYS A 259 -17.04 4.83 -0.92
C LYS A 259 -17.61 6.24 -0.77
N LYS A 260 -18.76 6.38 -0.09
CA LYS A 260 -19.43 7.68 0.11
C LYS A 260 -18.63 8.61 1.04
N ILE A 261 -17.97 8.06 2.05
CA ILE A 261 -17.29 8.86 3.09
C ILE A 261 -15.80 9.11 2.82
N SER A 262 -15.11 8.19 2.12
CA SER A 262 -13.65 8.24 1.95
C SER A 262 -13.21 8.52 0.51
N SER A 263 -14.14 8.52 -0.44
CA SER A 263 -13.87 8.54 -1.91
C SER A 263 -13.12 7.31 -2.45
N ALA A 264 -12.84 6.30 -1.62
CA ALA A 264 -12.27 5.04 -2.05
C ALA A 264 -13.22 4.30 -2.99
N LYS A 265 -12.67 3.54 -3.94
CA LYS A 265 -13.47 2.81 -4.92
C LYS A 265 -12.86 1.44 -5.18
N VAL A 266 -13.69 0.41 -5.05
CA VAL A 266 -13.34 -0.97 -5.43
C VAL A 266 -13.53 -1.12 -6.94
N ASN A 267 -12.60 -1.81 -7.56
CA ASN A 267 -12.63 -2.21 -8.95
C ASN A 267 -13.07 -3.67 -9.04
N TRP A 268 -14.37 -3.87 -9.16
CA TRP A 268 -14.97 -5.20 -9.19
C TRP A 268 -14.51 -6.06 -10.37
N LEU A 269 -14.13 -5.46 -11.50
CA LEU A 269 -13.63 -6.18 -12.68
C LEU A 269 -12.25 -6.82 -12.48
N LYS A 270 -11.44 -6.26 -11.58
CA LYS A 270 -10.13 -6.80 -11.21
C LYS A 270 -10.13 -7.53 -9.87
N SER A 271 -11.21 -7.40 -9.11
CA SER A 271 -11.41 -8.17 -7.89
C SER A 271 -11.65 -9.64 -8.26
N GLU A 272 -11.32 -10.55 -7.36
CA GLU A 272 -11.42 -11.99 -7.60
C GLU A 272 -12.16 -12.66 -6.45
N ALA A 273 -12.91 -13.71 -6.74
CA ALA A 273 -13.59 -14.52 -5.73
C ALA A 273 -13.25 -15.99 -5.96
N VAL A 274 -12.80 -16.69 -4.92
CA VAL A 274 -12.44 -18.10 -4.96
C VAL A 274 -13.26 -18.87 -3.96
N ALA A 275 -13.95 -19.92 -4.42
CA ALA A 275 -14.68 -20.84 -3.57
C ALA A 275 -13.78 -22.03 -3.23
N VAL A 276 -13.73 -22.38 -1.95
CA VAL A 276 -12.93 -23.47 -1.41
C VAL A 276 -13.88 -24.42 -0.67
N GLY A 277 -13.67 -25.72 -0.85
CA GLY A 277 -14.59 -26.75 -0.37
C GLY A 277 -15.56 -27.23 -1.46
N ASN A 278 -16.61 -27.95 -1.03
CA ASN A 278 -17.35 -28.88 -1.86
C ASN A 278 -18.49 -28.26 -2.67
N ALA A 279 -19.23 -27.25 -2.18
CA ALA A 279 -20.18 -26.56 -3.05
C ALA A 279 -20.85 -25.29 -2.49
N SER A 280 -21.10 -25.21 -1.18
CA SER A 280 -22.11 -24.26 -0.66
C SER A 280 -21.73 -22.80 -0.90
N THR A 281 -20.45 -22.47 -0.86
CA THR A 281 -19.96 -21.12 -1.18
C THR A 281 -20.28 -20.71 -2.62
N ARG A 282 -20.31 -21.66 -3.57
CA ARG A 282 -20.50 -21.38 -5.00
C ARG A 282 -21.92 -20.90 -5.33
N THR A 283 -22.89 -21.20 -4.47
CA THR A 283 -24.29 -20.74 -4.65
C THR A 283 -24.51 -19.32 -4.13
N LEU A 284 -23.53 -18.75 -3.41
CA LEU A 284 -23.66 -17.40 -2.87
C LEU A 284 -23.59 -16.34 -3.97
N CYS A 285 -24.46 -15.33 -3.88
CA CYS A 285 -24.53 -14.23 -4.83
C CYS A 285 -23.46 -13.18 -4.51
N LEU A 286 -22.49 -13.05 -5.43
CA LEU A 286 -21.38 -12.09 -5.31
C LEU A 286 -21.74 -10.69 -5.84
N PRO A 287 -21.14 -9.63 -5.28
CA PRO A 287 -21.37 -8.26 -5.73
C PRO A 287 -20.57 -7.94 -7.02
N GLY A 288 -20.98 -6.88 -7.71
CA GLY A 288 -20.16 -6.26 -8.75
C GLY A 288 -19.91 -7.13 -10.00
N GLY A 289 -20.73 -8.17 -10.23
CA GLY A 289 -20.56 -9.10 -11.34
C GLY A 289 -19.43 -10.10 -11.17
N LEU A 290 -18.90 -10.25 -9.95
CA LEU A 290 -17.91 -11.26 -9.64
C LEU A 290 -18.48 -12.68 -9.80
N THR A 291 -17.64 -13.60 -10.20
CA THR A 291 -17.96 -15.03 -10.31
C THR A 291 -17.00 -15.84 -9.47
N TRP A 292 -17.51 -16.92 -8.86
CA TRP A 292 -16.68 -17.85 -8.12
C TRP A 292 -15.75 -18.59 -9.06
N ARG A 293 -14.45 -18.48 -8.81
CA ARG A 293 -13.41 -19.29 -9.45
C ARG A 293 -13.07 -20.50 -8.59
N SER A 294 -12.61 -21.55 -9.25
CA SER A 294 -12.01 -22.72 -8.63
C SER A 294 -10.49 -22.68 -8.76
N GLY A 295 -9.82 -23.44 -7.92
CA GLY A 295 -8.39 -23.71 -8.02
C GLY A 295 -7.55 -22.85 -7.08
N GLY A 296 -7.58 -21.52 -7.19
CA GLY A 296 -6.77 -20.67 -6.33
C GLY A 296 -6.80 -19.18 -6.66
N LEU A 297 -6.03 -18.39 -5.92
CA LEU A 297 -5.79 -16.96 -6.18
C LEU A 297 -4.32 -16.59 -6.00
N LYS A 298 -3.90 -15.54 -6.70
CA LYS A 298 -2.58 -14.94 -6.51
C LYS A 298 -2.67 -13.86 -5.44
N TYR A 299 -1.93 -14.03 -4.35
CA TYR A 299 -1.88 -13.07 -3.25
C TYR A 299 -0.44 -12.67 -2.94
N LEU A 300 -0.17 -11.36 -2.95
CA LEU A 300 1.14 -10.79 -2.61
C LEU A 300 2.31 -11.42 -3.41
N GLY A 301 2.02 -11.81 -4.65
CA GLY A 301 3.00 -12.43 -5.56
C GLY A 301 3.07 -13.96 -5.50
N VAL A 302 2.34 -14.60 -4.58
CA VAL A 302 2.33 -16.06 -4.39
C VAL A 302 0.99 -16.64 -4.86
N TYR A 303 1.04 -17.71 -5.65
CA TYR A 303 -0.13 -18.48 -6.08
C TYR A 303 -0.53 -19.45 -4.96
N LEU A 304 -1.75 -19.30 -4.44
CA LEU A 304 -2.31 -20.09 -3.34
C LEU A 304 -3.55 -20.85 -3.83
N GLY A 305 -3.72 -22.11 -3.47
CA GLY A 305 -4.85 -22.90 -3.97
C GLY A 305 -4.59 -24.40 -3.99
N ASP A 306 -5.06 -25.05 -5.04
CA ASP A 306 -4.76 -26.45 -5.36
C ASP A 306 -3.30 -26.64 -5.80
N GLU A 307 -2.86 -27.90 -5.87
CA GLU A 307 -1.49 -28.24 -6.24
C GLU A 307 -1.11 -27.71 -7.62
N THR A 308 -2.04 -27.72 -8.57
CA THR A 308 -1.79 -27.23 -9.94
C THR A 308 -1.58 -25.71 -9.98
N PHE A 309 -2.30 -24.97 -9.15
CA PHE A 309 -2.20 -23.53 -9.03
C PHE A 309 -0.92 -23.16 -8.27
N ILE A 310 -0.59 -23.89 -7.20
CA ILE A 310 0.66 -23.71 -6.45
C ILE A 310 1.88 -24.00 -7.32
N ALA A 311 1.80 -24.95 -8.25
CA ALA A 311 2.89 -25.26 -9.18
C ALA A 311 3.35 -24.04 -9.99
N GLN A 312 2.46 -23.06 -10.25
CA GLN A 312 2.80 -21.82 -10.95
C GLN A 312 3.83 -20.95 -10.21
N ASN A 313 4.01 -21.15 -8.90
CA ASN A 313 5.07 -20.47 -8.15
C ASN A 313 6.47 -20.88 -8.60
N TRP A 314 6.61 -22.07 -9.20
CA TRP A 314 7.88 -22.63 -9.63
C TRP A 314 8.14 -22.40 -11.13
N THR A 315 7.09 -22.10 -11.90
CA THR A 315 7.18 -21.83 -13.33
C THR A 315 8.06 -20.61 -13.60
N GLY A 316 9.09 -20.76 -14.44
CA GLY A 316 9.98 -19.65 -14.78
C GLY A 316 11.08 -19.39 -13.76
N VAL A 317 11.07 -20.05 -12.59
CA VAL A 317 12.07 -19.82 -11.53
C VAL A 317 13.42 -20.36 -11.95
N LEU A 318 13.46 -21.59 -12.49
CA LEU A 318 14.69 -22.19 -12.99
C LEU A 318 15.29 -21.33 -14.12
N GLU A 319 14.47 -20.89 -15.08
CA GLU A 319 14.90 -20.03 -16.18
C GLU A 319 15.39 -18.66 -15.67
N ALA A 320 14.75 -18.09 -14.65
CA ALA A 320 15.19 -16.84 -14.05
C ALA A 320 16.52 -17.00 -13.30
N VAL A 321 16.70 -18.10 -12.56
CA VAL A 321 17.96 -18.43 -11.86
C VAL A 321 19.06 -18.69 -12.87
N GLU A 322 18.82 -19.53 -13.89
CA GLU A 322 19.76 -19.78 -14.98
C GLU A 322 20.10 -18.49 -15.73
N GLY A 323 19.13 -17.65 -16.04
CA GLY A 323 19.33 -16.38 -16.72
C GLY A 323 20.20 -15.42 -15.90
N ARG A 324 20.00 -15.38 -14.57
CA ARG A 324 20.90 -14.65 -13.66
C ARG A 324 22.28 -15.26 -13.67
N LEU A 325 22.41 -16.58 -13.50
CA LEU A 325 23.70 -17.28 -13.50
C LEU A 325 24.47 -17.06 -14.81
N LYS A 326 23.78 -17.11 -15.97
CA LYS A 326 24.37 -16.80 -17.29
C LYS A 326 24.86 -15.36 -17.36
N LYS A 327 24.09 -14.39 -16.87
CA LYS A 327 24.56 -12.99 -16.75
C LYS A 327 25.78 -12.87 -15.85
N TRP A 328 25.77 -13.49 -14.67
CA TRP A 328 26.92 -13.49 -13.77
C TRP A 328 28.15 -14.13 -14.41
N LYS A 329 28.01 -15.28 -15.09
CA LYS A 329 29.08 -15.93 -15.86
C LYS A 329 29.60 -15.05 -16.99
N TRP A 330 28.76 -14.26 -17.65
CA TRP A 330 29.19 -13.31 -18.69
C TRP A 330 29.90 -12.08 -18.12
N ILE A 331 29.45 -11.60 -16.95
CA ILE A 331 30.03 -10.45 -16.25
C ILE A 331 31.38 -10.82 -15.59
N LEU A 332 31.52 -12.04 -15.05
CA LEU A 332 32.69 -12.47 -14.27
C LEU A 332 34.04 -12.27 -15.00
N PRO A 333 34.22 -12.63 -16.29
CA PRO A 333 35.46 -12.35 -17.03
C PRO A 333 35.72 -10.86 -17.25
N ARG A 334 34.66 -10.03 -17.26
CA ARG A 334 34.72 -8.58 -17.49
C ARG A 334 34.88 -7.77 -16.21
N MET A 335 34.68 -8.41 -15.05
CA MET A 335 34.98 -7.87 -13.72
C MET A 335 36.42 -8.15 -13.27
N SER A 336 37.19 -8.93 -14.04
CA SER A 336 38.63 -9.07 -13.85
C SER A 336 39.32 -7.74 -14.18
N TYR A 337 39.57 -6.94 -13.14
CA TYR A 337 40.53 -5.84 -13.17
C TYR A 337 41.95 -6.44 -13.28
N ARG A 338 42.33 -6.84 -14.50
CA ARG A 338 43.70 -6.66 -15.00
C ARG A 338 43.54 -5.50 -15.98
N GLY A 339 43.91 -4.28 -15.60
CA GLY A 339 45.31 -3.90 -15.49
C GLY A 339 45.79 -3.71 -16.91
#